data_AF-A0A4P8L5P5-F1
#
_entry.id   AF-A0A4P8L5P5-F1
#
_cell.length_a   1.000
_cell.length_b   1.000
_cell.length_c   1.000
_cell.angle_alpha   90.00
_cell.angle_beta   90.00
_cell.angle_gamma   90.00
#
_symmetry.space_group_name_H-M   'P 1'
#
loop_
_entity.id
_entity.type
_entity.pdbx_description
1 polymer ?
#
loop_
_entity_poly.entity_id
_entity_poly.type
_entity_poly.pdbx_seq_one_letter_code
_entity_poly.pdbx_strand_id
1 'polypeptide(L)' 'MMDKKKLIEAALPLDAVNQTSAREKSIRHGHPSTLHLWWARRPLVAARAVIFAQMVDDPSAHADLRPTKEAQEKERRR' A
#
# COMPACT_ATOMS: atom_id res chain seq x y z
N MET A 1 16.38 19.18 -6.36
CA MET A 1 15.80 18.81 -5.05
C MET A 1 16.33 17.42 -4.77
N MET A 2 16.91 17.12 -3.60
CA MET A 2 17.26 15.72 -3.29
C MET A 2 15.97 14.92 -3.28
N ASP A 3 15.85 13.94 -4.19
CA ASP A 3 14.70 13.05 -4.22
C ASP A 3 14.69 12.21 -2.93
N LYS A 4 13.67 12.41 -2.11
CA LYS A 4 13.45 11.61 -0.91
C LYS A 4 12.88 10.28 -1.31
N LYS A 5 13.52 9.20 -0.86
CA LYS A 5 13.05 7.83 -1.08
C LYS A 5 11.62 7.68 -0.56
N LYS A 6 10.71 7.18 -1.39
CA LYS A 6 9.31 6.95 -1.02
C LYS A 6 9.10 5.57 -0.44
N LEU A 7 8.06 5.44 0.39
CA LEU A 7 7.72 4.18 1.05
C LEU A 7 7.46 3.07 0.03
N ILE A 8 6.82 3.40 -1.10
CA ILE A 8 6.54 2.47 -2.21
C ILE A 8 7.80 1.82 -2.81
N GLU A 9 8.97 2.45 -2.68
CA GLU A 9 10.24 1.94 -3.21
C GLU A 9 10.96 0.99 -2.23
N ALA A 10 10.49 0.89 -0.99
CA ALA A 10 11.14 0.12 0.08
C ALA A 10 10.22 -0.97 0.64
N ALA A 11 9.01 -0.61 1.04
CA ALA A 11 8.10 -1.50 1.73
C ALA A 11 6.65 -1.19 1.37
N LEU A 12 5.95 -2.20 0.87
CA LEU A 12 4.50 -2.21 0.78
C LEU A 12 4.01 -3.50 1.44
N PRO A 13 3.05 -3.47 2.40
CA PRO A 13 2.55 -4.66 3.06
C PRO A 13 1.65 -5.47 2.11
N LEU A 14 2.27 -6.14 1.13
CA LEU A 14 1.59 -6.83 0.04
C LEU A 14 0.63 -7.91 0.55
N ASP A 15 0.99 -8.65 1.59
CA ASP A 15 0.13 -9.70 2.15
C ASP A 15 -1.20 -9.13 2.67
N ALA A 16 -1.13 -8.07 3.48
CA ALA A 16 -2.33 -7.41 4.01
C ALA A 16 -3.18 -6.77 2.90
N VAL A 17 -2.52 -6.13 1.92
CA VAL A 17 -3.19 -5.54 0.74
C VAL A 17 -3.86 -6.62 -0.08
N ASN A 18 -3.20 -7.76 -0.32
CA ASN A 18 -3.71 -8.86 -1.13
C ASN A 18 -4.89 -9.56 -0.44
N GLN A 19 -4.78 -9.87 0.86
CA GLN A 19 -5.87 -10.48 1.64
C GLN A 19 -7.13 -9.59 1.61
N THR A 20 -6.97 -8.28 1.85
CA THR A 20 -8.09 -7.35 1.86
C THR A 20 -8.65 -7.11 0.45
N SER A 21 -7.79 -7.08 -0.58
CA SER A 21 -8.22 -6.97 -1.98
C SER A 21 -9.03 -8.20 -2.44
N ALA A 22 -8.64 -9.40 -1.99
CA ALA A 22 -9.40 -10.63 -2.24
C ALA A 22 -10.76 -10.62 -1.51
N ARG A 23 -10.78 -10.12 -0.27
CA ARG A 23 -12.03 -9.92 0.49
C ARG A 23 -12.95 -8.93 -0.24
N GLU A 24 -12.46 -7.77 -0.67
CA GLU A 24 -13.24 -6.77 -1.39
C GLU A 24 -13.97 -7.36 -2.63
N LYS A 25 -13.28 -8.24 -3.38
CA LYS A 25 -13.84 -8.90 -4.55
C LYS A 25 -14.97 -9.89 -4.21
N SER A 26 -14.95 -10.50 -3.03
CA SER A 26 -15.89 -11.58 -2.65
C SER A 26 -17.16 -11.09 -1.95
N ILE A 27 -17.24 -9.83 -1.48
CA ILE A 27 -18.39 -9.30 -0.73
C ILE A 27 -19.71 -9.37 -1.51
N ARG A 28 -19.68 -9.30 -2.85
CA ARG A 28 -20.88 -9.20 -3.71
C ARG A 28 -21.09 -10.42 -4.60
N HIS A 29 -20.71 -11.61 -4.11
CA HIS A 29 -20.88 -12.84 -4.88
C HIS A 29 -22.33 -13.01 -5.37
N GLY A 30 -22.52 -13.27 -6.66
CA GLY A 30 -23.84 -13.49 -7.27
C GLY A 30 -24.59 -12.22 -7.69
N HIS A 31 -24.06 -11.01 -7.46
CA HIS A 31 -24.71 -9.78 -7.89
C HIS A 31 -24.45 -9.51 -9.39
N PRO A 32 -25.43 -9.01 -10.19
CA PRO A 32 -25.23 -8.74 -11.63
C PRO A 32 -24.03 -7.83 -11.95
N SER A 33 -23.73 -6.87 -11.07
CA SER A 33 -22.54 -6.00 -11.17
C SER A 33 -21.19 -6.71 -10.97
N THR A 34 -21.19 -8.00 -10.62
CA THR A 34 -19.98 -8.85 -10.59
C THR A 34 -19.80 -9.68 -11.85
N LEU A 35 -20.79 -9.76 -12.75
CA LEU A 35 -20.71 -10.47 -14.04
C LEU A 35 -19.86 -9.71 -15.07
N HIS A 36 -19.97 -8.39 -15.09
CA HIS A 36 -19.20 -7.52 -15.97
C HIS A 36 -18.38 -6.53 -15.15
N LEU A 37 -17.08 -6.83 -14.99
CA LEU A 37 -16.11 -6.00 -14.24
C LEU A 37 -15.57 -4.81 -15.05
N TRP A 38 -16.18 -4.51 -16.19
CA TRP A 38 -15.65 -3.59 -17.17
C TRP A 38 -16.00 -2.12 -16.87
N TRP A 39 -15.09 -1.17 -17.14
CA TRP A 39 -13.67 -1.38 -17.47
C TRP A 39 -12.88 -1.67 -16.18
N ALA A 40 -12.28 -2.87 -16.11
CA ALA A 40 -11.42 -3.39 -15.05
C ALA A 40 -11.40 -2.64 -13.69
N ARG A 41 -12.28 -3.04 -12.76
CA ARG A 41 -12.21 -2.54 -11.38
C ARG A 41 -10.91 -2.98 -10.69
N ARG A 42 -9.97 -2.05 -10.47
CA ARG A 42 -8.86 -2.27 -9.54
C ARG A 42 -9.40 -2.29 -8.10
N PRO A 43 -8.93 -3.22 -7.23
CA PRO A 43 -9.30 -3.19 -5.82
C PRO A 43 -9.01 -1.82 -5.23
N LEU A 44 -10.01 -1.23 -4.56
CA LEU A 44 -9.89 0.08 -3.95
C LEU A 44 -8.78 0.08 -2.90
N VAL A 45 -8.61 -1.04 -2.19
CA VAL A 45 -7.53 -1.23 -1.23
C VAL A 45 -6.16 -1.08 -1.88
N ALA A 46 -5.94 -1.75 -3.01
CA ALA A 46 -4.67 -1.67 -3.73
C ALA A 46 -4.39 -0.24 -4.23
N ALA A 47 -5.40 0.43 -4.80
CA ALA A 47 -5.26 1.81 -5.26
C ALA A 47 -4.91 2.77 -4.12
N ARG A 48 -5.59 2.66 -2.97
CA ARG A 48 -5.34 3.47 -1.79
C ARG A 48 -3.93 3.25 -1.21
N ALA A 49 -3.52 1.98 -1.11
CA ALA A 49 -2.19 1.63 -0.59
C ALA A 49 -1.08 2.22 -1.46
N VAL A 50 -1.19 2.10 -2.79
CA VAL A 50 -0.22 2.65 -3.74
C VAL A 50 -0.15 4.18 -3.65
N ILE A 51 -1.29 4.87 -3.67
CA ILE A 51 -1.33 6.34 -3.58
C ILE A 51 -0.70 6.82 -2.27
N PHE A 52 -1.05 6.19 -1.14
CA PHE A 52 -0.47 6.53 0.15
C PHE A 52 1.05 6.33 0.16
N ALA A 53 1.53 5.16 -0.28
CA ALA A 53 2.96 4.83 -0.29
C ALA A 53 3.79 5.72 -1.25
N GLN A 54 3.15 6.31 -2.27
CA GLN A 54 3.78 7.29 -3.17
C GLN A 54 3.98 8.65 -2.49
N MET A 55 3.06 9.05 -1.60
CA MET A 55 3.11 10.34 -0.92
C MET A 55 4.04 10.31 0.30
N VAL A 56 4.09 9.18 1.01
CA VAL A 56 4.86 9.02 2.25
C VAL A 56 6.33 8.68 1.94
N ASP A 57 7.25 9.38 2.61
CA ASP A 57 8.69 9.09 2.54
C ASP A 57 9.03 7.80 3.32
N ASP A 58 10.00 7.03 2.85
CA ASP A 58 10.55 5.93 3.65
C ASP A 58 11.24 6.50 4.90
N PRO A 59 11.15 5.84 6.07
CA PRO A 59 11.86 6.26 7.27
C PRO A 59 13.37 6.46 7.07
N SER A 60 14.00 5.78 6.10
CA SER A 60 15.42 5.97 5.77
C SER A 60 15.72 7.32 5.12
N ALA A 61 14.72 8.02 4.55
CA ALA A 61 14.88 9.36 3.99
C ALA A 61 15.03 10.44 5.08
N HIS A 62 14.73 10.10 6.34
CA HIS A 62 14.78 10.99 7.50
C HIS A 62 15.69 10.41 8.58
N ALA A 63 16.98 10.21 8.24
CA ALA A 63 17.97 9.62 9.13
C ALA A 63 18.13 10.39 10.47
N ASP A 64 17.90 11.70 10.46
CA ASP A 64 17.95 12.54 11.67
C ASP A 64 16.86 12.17 12.69
N LEU A 65 15.67 11.78 12.21
CA LEU A 65 14.55 11.38 13.05
C LEU A 65 14.65 9.91 13.47
N ARG A 66 15.21 9.05 12.60
CA ARG A 66 15.31 7.61 12.81
C ARG A 66 16.67 7.08 12.33
N PRO A 67 17.73 7.22 13.15
CA PRO A 67 19.09 6.89 12.75
C PRO A 67 19.35 5.37 12.68
N THR A 68 18.64 4.56 13.48
CA THR A 68 18.86 3.11 13.53
C THR A 68 17.94 2.35 12.56
N LYS A 69 18.47 1.26 11.99
CA LYS A 69 17.67 0.34 11.12
C LYS A 69 16.45 -0.23 11.85
N GLU A 70 16.60 -0.52 13.14
CA GLU A 70 15.51 -1.01 13.99
C GLU A 70 14.40 0.02 14.15
N ALA A 71 14.73 1.30 14.34
CA ALA A 71 13.74 2.37 14.42
C ALA A 71 13.01 2.59 13.08
N GLN A 72 13.74 2.48 11.96
CA GLN A 72 13.16 2.55 10.63
C GLN A 72 12.18 1.39 10.38
N GLU A 73 12.58 0.16 10.71
CA GLU A 73 11.75 -1.03 10.56
C GLU A 73 10.52 -1.01 11.49
N LYS A 74 10.69 -0.54 12.72
CA LYS A 74 9.57 -0.34 13.65
C LYS A 74 8.55 0.65 13.09
N GLU A 75 9.00 1.73 12.44
CA GLU A 75 8.10 2.68 11.80
C GLU A 75 7.39 2.09 10.58
N ARG A 76 8.09 1.30 9.75
CA ARG A 76 7.44 0.63 8.61
C ARG A 76 6.33 -0.34 9.03
N ARG A 77 6.40 -0.87 10.25
CA ARG A 77 5.42 -1.81 10.82
C ARG A 77 4.26 -1.14 11.58
N ARG A 78 4.29 0.19 11.76
CA ARG A 78 3.23 0.95 12.42
C ARG A 78 1.98 1.04 11.56
#